data_AF-A0A924RZG1-F1
#
_entry.id   AF-A0A924RZG1-F1
#
_cell.length_a   1.000
_cell.length_b   1.000
_cell.length_c   1.000
_cell.angle_alpha   90.00
_cell.angle_beta   90.00
_cell.angle_gamma   90.00
#
_symmetry.space_group_name_H-M   'P 1'
#
loop_
_entity.id
_entity.type
_entity.pdbx_description
1 polymer ?
#
loop_
_entity_poly.entity_id
_entity_poly.type
_entity_poly.pdbx_seq_one_letter_code
_entity_poly.pdbx_strand_id
1 'polypeptide(L)'
;MKNILFVLFFFTASITFAQENHLQDKDINELSGLVVSSKSDNLMWVHNDSGDKSYVYLINKEGKKLTTINYGKQVKDCEDIALYTPKNQKPQIFVGDIGDNKSKREYISLYKFDEPNTD
;
A
#
# COMPACT_ATOMS: atom_id res chain seq x y z
N MET A 1 -16.14 -62.36 22.45
CA MET A 1 -15.00 -61.44 22.65
C MET A 1 -15.21 -60.24 21.75
N LYS A 2 -15.40 -59.03 22.29
CA LYS A 2 -15.61 -57.80 21.52
C LYS A 2 -14.28 -57.05 21.45
N ASN A 3 -13.71 -56.92 20.25
CA ASN A 3 -12.51 -56.13 20.02
C ASN A 3 -12.92 -54.66 19.96
N ILE A 4 -12.44 -53.84 20.88
CA ILE A 4 -12.62 -52.39 20.86
C ILE A 4 -11.48 -51.80 20.02
N LEU A 5 -11.83 -51.16 18.91
CA LEU A 5 -10.92 -50.42 18.06
C LEU A 5 -10.74 -49.00 18.65
N PHE A 6 -9.53 -48.67 19.07
CA PHE A 6 -9.17 -47.29 19.44
C PHE A 6 -8.85 -46.50 18.15
N VAL A 7 -9.68 -45.51 17.83
CA VAL A 7 -9.37 -44.52 16.78
C VAL A 7 -8.75 -43.31 17.46
N LEU A 8 -7.45 -43.10 17.27
CA LEU A 8 -6.79 -41.85 17.67
C LEU A 8 -7.08 -40.77 16.63
N PHE A 9 -7.78 -39.72 17.04
CA PHE A 9 -7.88 -38.47 16.30
C PHE A 9 -6.68 -37.59 16.64
N PHE A 10 -5.78 -37.37 15.68
CA PHE A 10 -4.75 -36.34 15.79
C PHE A 10 -5.34 -34.99 15.37
N PHE A 11 -5.60 -34.11 16.33
CA PHE A 11 -5.86 -32.70 16.06
C PHE A 11 -4.53 -32.00 15.83
N THR A 12 -4.29 -31.52 14.62
CA THR A 12 -3.16 -30.60 14.37
C THR A 12 -3.64 -29.19 14.63
N ALA A 13 -2.98 -28.50 15.57
CA ALA A 13 -3.15 -27.07 15.74
C ALA A 13 -2.15 -26.38 14.81
N SER A 14 -2.64 -25.68 13.79
CA SER A 14 -1.80 -24.78 12.99
C SER A 14 -1.60 -23.49 13.78
N ILE A 15 -0.36 -23.21 14.19
CA ILE A 15 0.02 -21.91 14.74
C ILE A 15 0.46 -21.04 13.56
N THR A 16 -0.34 -20.04 13.22
CA THR A 16 0.09 -18.99 12.29
C THR A 16 0.87 -17.95 13.08
N PHE A 17 2.17 -17.79 12.78
CA PHE A 17 2.92 -16.64 13.25
C PHE A 17 2.60 -15.44 12.36
N ALA A 18 2.23 -14.31 12.97
CA ALA A 18 2.20 -13.05 12.24
C ALA A 18 3.65 -12.64 11.95
N GLN A 19 3.96 -12.40 10.67
CA GLN A 19 5.22 -11.76 10.30
C GLN A 19 5.04 -10.26 10.44
N GLU A 20 5.85 -9.64 11.30
CA GLU A 20 5.93 -8.20 11.46
C GLU A 20 7.14 -7.69 10.67
N ASN A 21 6.89 -6.84 9.67
CA ASN A 21 7.94 -6.13 8.95
C ASN A 21 7.80 -4.62 9.24
N HIS A 22 8.93 -3.93 9.31
CA HIS A 22 8.97 -2.50 9.57
C HIS A 22 9.42 -1.74 8.33
N LEU A 23 8.85 -0.55 8.12
CA LEU A 23 9.37 0.40 7.15
C LEU A 23 10.80 0.78 7.53
N GLN A 24 11.68 0.76 6.54
CA GLN A 24 13.12 0.99 6.75
C GLN A 24 13.55 2.40 6.35
N ASP A 25 12.71 3.10 5.58
CA ASP A 25 13.05 4.38 4.97
C ASP A 25 12.52 5.56 5.78
N LYS A 26 13.42 6.44 6.18
CA LYS A 26 13.09 7.63 6.99
C LYS A 26 12.23 8.67 6.25
N ASP A 27 12.17 8.62 4.92
CA ASP A 27 11.32 9.52 4.14
C ASP A 27 9.86 9.03 4.16
N ILE A 28 9.59 7.78 4.57
CA ILE A 28 8.23 7.22 4.75
C ILE A 28 7.93 7.20 6.25
N ASN A 29 7.69 8.37 6.82
CA ASN A 29 7.57 8.59 8.26
C ASN A 29 6.13 8.87 8.75
N GLU A 30 5.17 8.98 7.84
CA GLU A 30 3.77 9.29 8.14
C GLU A 30 2.82 8.54 7.19
N LEU A 31 3.05 7.25 6.96
CA LEU A 31 2.26 6.45 6.01
C LEU A 31 0.78 6.36 6.43
N SER A 32 -0.13 6.80 5.57
CA SER A 32 -1.59 6.73 5.80
C SER A 32 -2.34 5.81 4.83
N GLY A 33 -1.84 5.59 3.61
CA GLY A 33 -2.51 4.76 2.62
C GLY A 33 -1.59 3.85 1.82
N LEU A 34 -2.15 2.73 1.35
CA LEU A 34 -1.47 1.76 0.48
C LEU A 34 -2.39 1.14 -0.56
N VAL A 35 -1.82 0.73 -1.69
CA VAL A 35 -2.47 -0.13 -2.69
C VAL A 35 -1.47 -1.14 -3.26
N VAL A 36 -1.93 -2.36 -3.51
CA VAL A 36 -1.10 -3.40 -4.15
C VAL A 36 -0.82 -3.00 -5.60
N SER A 37 0.45 -3.09 -5.99
CA SER A 37 0.91 -2.82 -7.36
C SER A 37 0.28 -3.80 -8.35
N SER A 38 0.02 -3.36 -9.58
CA SER A 38 -0.43 -4.28 -10.62
C SER A 38 0.68 -5.23 -11.09
N LYS A 39 1.93 -5.00 -10.68
CA LYS A 39 3.11 -5.74 -11.14
C LYS A 39 3.36 -7.01 -10.32
N SER A 40 3.02 -6.99 -9.04
CA SER A 40 3.21 -8.13 -8.14
C SER A 40 2.48 -7.92 -6.83
N ASP A 41 1.91 -9.00 -6.29
CA ASP A 41 1.33 -9.02 -4.94
C ASP A 41 2.37 -8.80 -3.82
N ASN A 42 3.67 -8.76 -4.14
CA ASN A 42 4.73 -8.42 -3.19
C ASN A 42 5.03 -6.92 -3.13
N LEU A 43 4.44 -6.12 -4.02
CA LEU A 43 4.75 -4.71 -4.22
C LEU A 43 3.53 -3.85 -3.85
N MET A 44 3.78 -2.76 -3.15
CA MET A 44 2.73 -1.84 -2.69
C MET A 44 3.16 -0.40 -2.94
N TRP A 45 2.26 0.39 -3.51
CA TRP A 45 2.38 1.84 -3.55
C TRP A 45 1.82 2.43 -2.27
N VAL A 46 2.54 3.37 -1.67
CA VAL A 46 2.17 4.01 -0.41
C VAL A 46 2.39 5.51 -0.50
N HIS A 47 1.66 6.27 0.30
CA HIS A 47 1.89 7.70 0.50
C HIS A 47 1.97 8.03 1.98
N ASN A 48 2.71 9.10 2.28
CA ASN A 48 2.60 9.76 3.57
C ASN A 48 1.33 10.64 3.60
N ASP A 49 0.91 11.00 4.80
CA ASP A 49 -0.17 11.94 5.08
C ASP A 49 0.31 13.41 4.97
N SER A 50 0.26 14.15 6.07
CA SER A 50 0.59 15.56 6.11
C SER A 50 2.11 15.80 6.05
N GLY A 51 2.54 16.99 5.59
CA GLY A 51 3.96 17.37 5.64
C GLY A 51 4.90 16.61 4.70
N ASP A 52 4.37 15.80 3.77
CA ASP A 52 5.16 15.00 2.84
C ASP A 52 5.94 15.83 1.80
N LYS A 53 7.03 15.25 1.30
CA LYS A 53 7.87 15.82 0.23
C LYS A 53 7.26 15.66 -1.16
N SER A 54 5.97 15.33 -1.25
CA SER A 54 5.25 15.08 -2.52
C SER A 54 5.85 13.91 -3.30
N TYR A 55 5.84 12.72 -2.68
CA TYR A 55 6.19 11.47 -3.37
C TYR A 55 5.24 10.32 -3.05
N VAL A 56 4.97 9.48 -4.05
CA VAL A 56 4.41 8.14 -3.85
C VAL A 56 5.56 7.16 -3.85
N TYR A 57 5.58 6.22 -2.91
CA TYR A 57 6.69 5.30 -2.70
C TYR A 57 6.27 3.88 -3.08
N LEU A 58 7.10 3.16 -3.83
CA LEU A 58 6.97 1.72 -4.01
C LEU A 58 7.75 1.01 -2.92
N ILE A 59 7.10 0.13 -2.18
CA ILE A 59 7.74 -0.73 -1.19
C ILE A 59 7.46 -2.21 -1.49
N ASN A 60 8.30 -3.10 -0.97
CA ASN A 60 7.99 -4.52 -0.89
C ASN A 60 7.34 -4.89 0.47
N LYS A 61 6.92 -6.14 0.64
CA LYS A 61 6.34 -6.63 1.91
C LYS A 61 7.32 -6.61 3.08
N GLU A 62 8.63 -6.60 2.82
CA GLU A 62 9.67 -6.44 3.84
C GLU A 62 9.85 -4.97 4.32
N GLY A 63 9.06 -4.03 3.79
CA GLY A 63 9.10 -2.61 4.17
C GLY A 63 10.26 -1.83 3.55
N LYS A 64 10.92 -2.38 2.53
CA LYS A 64 12.02 -1.73 1.80
C LYS A 64 11.47 -0.86 0.68
N LYS A 65 11.88 0.42 0.65
CA LYS A 65 11.65 1.33 -0.48
C LYS A 65 12.42 0.87 -1.72
N LEU A 66 11.72 0.80 -2.85
CA LEU A 66 12.28 0.40 -4.14
C LEU A 66 12.41 1.57 -5.11
N THR A 67 11.37 2.39 -5.24
CA THR A 67 11.36 3.57 -6.11
C THR A 67 10.32 4.59 -5.67
N THR A 68 10.28 5.75 -6.32
CA THR A 68 9.31 6.82 -6.05
C THR A 68 8.72 7.42 -7.33
N ILE A 69 7.53 7.99 -7.20
CA ILE A 69 6.90 8.87 -8.18
C ILE A 69 6.79 10.26 -7.55
N ASN A 70 7.30 11.29 -8.21
CA ASN A 70 7.13 12.67 -7.78
C ASN A 70 5.80 13.23 -8.33
N TYR A 71 5.05 13.97 -7.51
CA TYR A 71 3.77 14.56 -7.94
C TYR A 71 3.92 15.69 -8.97
N GLY A 72 5.14 16.19 -9.18
CA GLY A 72 5.48 17.32 -10.06
C GLY A 72 5.10 18.69 -9.48
N LYS A 73 4.42 18.71 -8.33
CA LYS A 73 4.01 19.90 -7.57
C LYS A 73 3.86 19.54 -6.09
N GLN A 74 3.76 20.56 -5.25
CA GLN A 74 3.55 20.39 -3.82
C GLN A 74 2.13 19.83 -3.55
N VAL A 75 2.07 18.74 -2.79
CA VAL A 75 0.85 18.26 -2.13
C VAL A 75 0.75 18.84 -0.72
N LYS A 76 -0.44 18.79 -0.13
CA LYS A 76 -0.66 19.33 1.22
C LYS A 76 -1.00 18.26 2.25
N ASP A 77 -1.96 17.39 1.92
CA ASP A 77 -2.62 16.50 2.88
C ASP A 77 -3.22 15.30 2.14
N CYS A 78 -2.40 14.26 1.92
CA CYS A 78 -2.78 13.09 1.14
C CYS A 78 -3.43 12.02 2.03
N GLU A 79 -4.66 11.61 1.69
CA GLU A 79 -5.48 10.77 2.56
C GLU A 79 -5.77 9.38 1.97
N ASP A 80 -5.89 9.26 0.64
CA ASP A 80 -6.30 8.01 0.00
C ASP A 80 -5.50 7.72 -1.28
N ILE A 81 -5.33 6.42 -1.59
CA ILE A 81 -4.64 5.90 -2.77
C ILE A 81 -5.37 4.70 -3.35
N ALA A 82 -5.50 4.68 -4.68
CA ALA A 82 -6.13 3.59 -5.40
C ALA A 82 -5.37 3.26 -6.69
N LEU A 83 -5.51 2.02 -7.15
CA LEU A 83 -5.00 1.56 -8.43
C LEU A 83 -6.15 1.06 -9.28
N TYR A 84 -6.21 1.51 -10.52
CA TYR A 84 -7.18 1.06 -11.50
C TYR A 84 -6.50 0.80 -12.84
N THR A 85 -6.87 -0.30 -13.50
CA THR A 85 -6.35 -0.65 -14.83
C THR A 85 -7.48 -0.56 -15.84
N PRO A 86 -7.59 0.55 -16.60
CA PRO A 86 -8.56 0.65 -17.68
C PRO A 86 -8.26 -0.36 -18.79
N LYS A 87 -9.31 -0.76 -19.52
CA LYS A 87 -9.14 -1.62 -20.70
C LYS A 87 -8.19 -0.97 -21.70
N ASN A 88 -7.20 -1.73 -22.16
CA ASN A 88 -6.19 -1.30 -23.14
C ASN A 88 -5.35 -0.08 -22.72
N GLN A 89 -5.22 0.21 -21.42
CA GLN A 89 -4.36 1.26 -20.89
C GLN A 89 -3.42 0.69 -19.83
N LYS A 90 -2.40 1.47 -19.48
CA LYS A 90 -1.52 1.14 -18.35
C LYS A 90 -2.33 1.20 -17.04
N PRO A 91 -1.94 0.42 -16.02
CA PRO A 91 -2.41 0.62 -14.66
C PRO A 91 -2.17 2.06 -14.23
N GLN A 92 -3.14 2.65 -13.55
CA GLN A 92 -3.13 4.04 -13.12
C GLN A 92 -3.26 4.11 -11.61
N ILE A 93 -2.35 4.84 -10.98
CA ILE A 93 -2.37 5.14 -9.55
C ILE A 93 -3.05 6.49 -9.38
N PHE A 94 -4.01 6.53 -8.47
CA PHE A 94 -4.75 7.72 -8.07
C PHE A 94 -4.43 8.05 -6.63
N VAL A 95 -4.12 9.32 -6.33
CA VAL A 95 -3.88 9.76 -4.95
C VAL A 95 -4.68 11.02 -4.65
N GLY A 96 -5.44 10.99 -3.57
CA GLY A 96 -6.25 12.11 -3.10
C GLY A 96 -5.47 13.03 -2.18
N ASP A 97 -5.14 14.23 -2.63
CA ASP A 97 -4.73 15.36 -1.78
C ASP A 97 -5.99 16.12 -1.35
N ILE A 98 -6.68 15.51 -0.39
CA ILE A 98 -8.07 15.82 -0.02
C ILE A 98 -8.24 16.19 1.45
N GLY A 99 -7.19 16.05 2.27
CA GLY A 99 -7.24 16.45 3.67
C GLY A 99 -7.53 17.95 3.79
N ASP A 100 -8.62 18.26 4.49
CA ASP A 100 -9.09 19.62 4.74
C ASP A 100 -10.06 19.70 5.92
N ASN A 101 -9.65 19.19 7.08
CA ASN A 101 -10.50 19.11 8.28
C ASN A 101 -11.11 20.45 8.73
N LYS A 102 -10.59 21.58 8.25
CA LYS A 102 -11.07 22.94 8.57
C LYS A 102 -11.79 23.62 7.40
N SER A 103 -12.01 22.92 6.28
CA SER A 103 -12.66 23.43 5.07
C SER A 103 -12.06 24.76 4.57
N LYS A 104 -10.73 24.85 4.58
CA LYS A 104 -10.00 26.09 4.23
C LYS A 104 -9.46 26.07 2.81
N ARG A 105 -9.43 24.92 2.15
CA ARG A 105 -8.86 24.78 0.81
C ARG A 105 -9.94 25.13 -0.22
N GLU A 106 -9.61 26.04 -1.13
CA GLU A 106 -10.47 26.36 -2.26
C GLU A 106 -10.70 25.13 -3.17
N TYR A 107 -9.66 24.31 -3.29
CA TYR A 107 -9.70 23.06 -4.05
C TYR A 107 -8.98 21.93 -3.30
N ILE A 108 -9.58 20.76 -3.38
CA ILE A 108 -8.90 19.47 -3.19
C ILE A 108 -8.45 18.93 -4.55
N SER A 109 -7.50 18.00 -4.56
CA SER A 109 -6.89 17.52 -5.80
C SER A 109 -6.84 16.00 -5.86
N LEU A 110 -7.07 15.47 -7.06
CA LEU A 110 -6.80 14.08 -7.38
C LEU A 110 -5.61 14.03 -8.34
N TYR A 111 -4.58 13.29 -7.97
CA TYR A 111 -3.42 13.04 -8.79
C TYR A 111 -3.56 11.71 -9.49
N LYS A 112 -3.03 11.62 -10.72
CA LYS A 112 -3.04 10.42 -11.53
C LYS A 112 -1.65 10.18 -12.13
N PHE A 113 -1.14 8.96 -11.97
CA PHE A 113 0.11 8.52 -12.53
C PHE A 113 -0.10 7.22 -13.30
N ASP A 114 0.55 7.06 -14.45
CA ASP A 114 0.71 5.71 -15.01
C ASP A 114 1.68 4.95 -14.10
N GLU A 115 1.33 3.73 -13.72
CA GLU A 115 2.23 2.87 -12.94
C GLU A 115 3.47 2.56 -13.80
N PRO A 116 4.69 2.91 -13.32
CA PRO A 116 5.92 2.63 -14.04
C PRO A 116 6.10 1.14 -14.29
N ASN A 117 6.81 0.80 -15.35
CA ASN A 117 7.34 -0.56 -15.48
C ASN A 117 8.49 -0.72 -14.48
N THR A 118 8.48 -1.84 -13.75
CA THR A 118 9.60 -2.29 -12.94
C THR A 118 10.44 -3.21 -13.84
N ASP A 119 11.45 -2.66 -14.51
CA ASP A 119 12.46 -3.47 -15.19
C ASP A 119 13.38 -4.16 -14.17
#